data_AF-A0A380E2X5-F1
#
_entry.id   AF-A0A380E2X5-F1
#
_cell.length_a   1.000
_cell.length_b   1.000
_cell.length_c   1.000
_cell.angle_alpha   90.00
_cell.angle_beta   90.00
_cell.angle_gamma   90.00
#
_symmetry.space_group_name_H-M   'P 1'
#
loop_
_entity.id
_entity.type
_entity.pdbx_description
1 polymer ?
#
loop_
_entity_poly.entity_id
_entity_poly.type
_entity_poly.pdbx_seq_one_letter_code
_entity_poly.pdbx_strand_id
1 'polypeptide(L)'
;MALNQVDQELAKAINNINQADTNAEVDQAQQLGTKAINAIQPNIVKKPAALAQINQHYNAKLAEINATPDATNDEKNAAINTLNQDRQQAIESINKLTQMRK
;
A
#
# COMPACT_ATOMS: atom_id res chain seq x y z
N MET A 1 -8.76 1.15 8.78
CA MET A 1 -8.29 1.39 7.39
C MET A 1 -8.86 2.73 6.93
N ALA A 2 -8.28 3.37 5.92
CA ALA A 2 -8.74 4.69 5.46
C ALA A 2 -10.22 4.73 5.03
N LEU A 3 -10.78 3.60 4.55
CA LEU A 3 -12.23 3.48 4.30
C LEU A 3 -13.06 3.72 5.58
N ASN A 4 -12.74 3.08 6.70
CA ASN A 4 -13.42 3.36 7.98
C ASN A 4 -13.26 4.82 8.43
N GLN A 5 -12.14 5.47 8.10
CA GLN A 5 -11.94 6.89 8.44
C GLN A 5 -12.84 7.78 7.57
N VAL A 6 -13.04 7.42 6.30
CA VAL A 6 -13.98 8.13 5.42
C VAL A 6 -15.40 7.99 5.94
N ASP A 7 -15.82 6.79 6.35
CA ASP A 7 -17.15 6.56 6.91
C ASP A 7 -17.37 7.36 8.21
N GLN A 8 -16.33 7.44 9.06
CA GLN A 8 -16.36 8.22 10.29
C GLN A 8 -16.48 9.73 10.04
N GLU A 9 -15.66 10.29 9.14
CA GLU A 9 -15.72 11.71 8.81
C GLU A 9 -17.01 12.06 8.05
N LEU A 10 -17.54 11.14 7.24
CA LEU A 10 -18.85 11.31 6.60
C LEU A 10 -19.97 11.37 7.64
N ALA A 11 -20.01 10.43 8.58
CA ALA A 11 -21.01 10.42 9.65
C ALA A 11 -20.94 11.69 10.50
N LYS A 12 -19.72 12.16 10.82
CA LYS A 12 -19.48 13.40 11.56
C LYS A 12 -19.94 14.64 10.79
N ALA A 13 -19.65 14.71 9.49
CA ALA A 13 -20.10 15.81 8.64
C ALA A 13 -21.64 15.88 8.57
N ILE A 14 -22.31 14.75 8.36
CA ILE A 14 -23.78 14.65 8.36
C ILE A 14 -24.35 15.08 9.71
N ASN A 15 -23.74 14.63 10.82
CA ASN A 15 -24.19 14.99 12.15
C ASN A 15 -24.06 16.50 12.42
N ASN A 16 -22.96 17.14 12.01
CA ASN A 16 -22.77 18.58 12.12
C ASN A 16 -23.79 19.38 11.28
N ILE A 17 -24.12 18.90 10.09
CA ILE A 17 -25.16 19.52 9.24
C ILE A 17 -26.53 19.42 9.93
N ASN A 18 -26.85 18.27 10.51
CA ASN A 18 -28.12 18.07 11.21
C ASN A 18 -28.26 18.91 12.49
N GLN A 19 -27.15 19.37 13.06
CA GLN A 19 -27.13 20.24 14.24
C GLN A 19 -27.05 21.74 13.90
N ALA A 20 -26.91 22.10 12.61
CA ALA A 20 -26.84 23.49 12.20
C ALA A 20 -28.22 24.14 12.21
N ASP A 21 -28.34 25.30 12.85
CA ASP A 21 -29.60 26.06 12.95
C ASP A 21 -29.74 27.09 11.81
N THR A 22 -28.64 27.38 11.13
CA THR A 22 -28.57 28.37 10.04
C THR A 22 -27.90 27.83 8.78
N ASN A 23 -28.24 28.41 7.63
CA ASN A 23 -27.58 28.06 6.37
C ASN A 23 -26.06 28.31 6.40
N ALA A 24 -25.60 29.34 7.10
CA ALA A 24 -24.17 29.62 7.25
C ALA A 24 -23.43 28.50 8.00
N GLU A 25 -24.07 27.93 9.03
CA GLU A 25 -23.52 26.79 9.77
C GLU A 25 -23.54 25.50 8.94
N VAL A 26 -24.59 25.30 8.12
CA VAL A 26 -24.65 24.19 7.15
C VAL A 26 -23.49 24.28 6.15
N ASP A 27 -23.26 25.47 5.57
CA ASP A 27 -22.16 25.72 4.63
C ASP A 27 -20.80 25.46 5.29
N GLN A 28 -20.61 25.92 6.52
CA GLN A 28 -19.38 25.68 7.28
C GLN A 28 -19.18 24.18 7.58
N ALA A 29 -20.23 23.47 8.00
CA ALA A 29 -20.18 22.03 8.27
C ALA A 29 -19.84 21.24 7.00
N GLN A 30 -20.42 21.61 5.86
CA GLN A 30 -20.11 21.01 4.56
C GLN A 30 -18.65 21.23 4.16
N GLN A 31 -18.13 22.45 4.29
CA GLN A 31 -16.74 22.78 3.97
C GLN A 31 -15.75 22.01 4.85
N LEU A 32 -15.99 21.98 6.16
CA LEU A 32 -15.15 21.26 7.11
C LEU A 32 -15.18 19.75 6.86
N GLY A 33 -16.36 19.17 6.62
CA GLY A 33 -16.52 17.76 6.30
C GLY A 33 -15.79 17.37 5.01
N THR A 34 -15.96 18.17 3.95
CA THR A 34 -15.27 17.95 2.65
C THR A 34 -13.75 18.03 2.82
N LYS A 35 -13.25 19.03 3.56
CA LYS A 35 -11.83 19.18 3.84
C LYS A 35 -11.28 17.99 4.65
N ALA A 36 -12.02 17.52 5.66
CA ALA A 36 -11.63 16.38 6.48
C ALA A 36 -11.56 15.09 5.66
N ILE A 37 -12.57 14.81 4.83
CA ILE A 37 -12.60 13.64 3.94
C ILE A 37 -11.43 13.69 2.94
N ASN A 38 -11.18 14.84 2.32
CA ASN A 38 -10.08 15.01 1.37
C ASN A 38 -8.69 14.91 2.03
N ALA A 39 -8.59 15.18 3.32
CA ALA A 39 -7.35 15.04 4.09
C ALA A 39 -7.04 13.58 4.46
N ILE A 40 -7.99 12.65 4.30
CA ILE A 40 -7.75 11.23 4.59
C ILE A 40 -6.84 10.65 3.51
N GLN A 41 -5.60 10.31 3.88
CA GLN A 41 -4.73 9.50 3.04
C GLN A 41 -4.97 7.99 3.29
N PRO A 42 -4.93 7.15 2.23
CA PRO A 42 -4.91 5.71 2.40
C PRO A 42 -3.72 5.28 3.25
N ASN A 43 -3.95 4.48 4.29
CA ASN A 43 -2.87 3.92 5.07
C ASN A 43 -2.16 2.80 4.27
N ILE A 44 -1.03 3.11 3.65
CA ILE A 44 -0.26 2.21 2.77
C ILE A 44 0.63 1.29 3.62
N VAL A 45 0.05 0.51 4.53
CA VAL A 45 0.82 -0.44 5.38
C VAL A 45 1.06 -1.78 4.70
N LYS A 46 0.13 -2.23 3.84
CA LYS A 46 0.22 -3.56 3.21
C LYS A 46 1.33 -3.64 2.15
N LYS A 47 1.62 -2.54 1.46
CA LYS A 47 2.65 -2.46 0.41
C LYS A 47 4.08 -2.60 0.96
N PRO A 48 4.55 -1.77 1.91
CA PRO A 48 5.87 -1.93 2.48
C PRO A 48 6.03 -3.30 3.16
N ALA A 49 4.98 -3.84 3.80
CA ALA A 49 4.99 -5.18 4.36
C ALA A 49 5.19 -6.28 3.28
N ALA A 50 4.45 -6.22 2.17
CA ALA A 50 4.61 -7.17 1.07
C ALA A 50 5.99 -7.07 0.40
N LEU A 51 6.52 -5.86 0.22
CA LEU A 51 7.88 -5.65 -0.30
C LEU A 51 8.95 -6.18 0.66
N ALA A 52 8.77 -5.99 1.98
CA ALA A 52 9.66 -6.56 2.98
C ALA A 52 9.65 -8.09 2.95
N GLN A 53 8.48 -8.72 2.84
CA GLN A 53 8.35 -10.18 2.70
C GLN A 53 9.05 -10.70 1.44
N ILE A 54 8.86 -10.04 0.28
CA ILE A 54 9.55 -10.42 -0.96
C ILE A 54 11.06 -10.35 -0.78
N ASN A 55 11.58 -9.27 -0.21
CA ASN A 55 13.02 -9.12 0.00
C ASN A 55 13.56 -10.17 0.99
N GLN A 56 12.80 -10.51 2.04
CA GLN A 56 13.16 -11.57 2.97
C GLN A 56 13.23 -12.93 2.26
N HIS A 57 12.21 -13.30 1.50
CA HIS A 57 12.18 -14.55 0.74
C HIS A 57 13.30 -14.60 -0.31
N TYR A 58 13.55 -13.49 -1.00
CA TYR A 58 14.64 -13.36 -1.96
C TYR A 58 16.00 -13.62 -1.30
N ASN A 59 16.29 -12.98 -0.17
CA ASN A 59 17.56 -13.15 0.53
C ASN A 59 17.75 -14.58 1.04
N ALA A 60 16.69 -15.21 1.56
CA ALA A 60 16.73 -16.60 1.96
C ALA A 60 17.06 -17.52 0.78
N LYS A 61 16.39 -17.33 -0.37
CA LYS A 61 16.61 -18.13 -1.57
C LYS A 61 17.99 -17.88 -2.19
N LEU A 62 18.48 -16.65 -2.15
CA LEU A 62 19.84 -16.30 -2.58
C LEU A 62 20.89 -17.00 -1.72
N ALA A 63 20.70 -17.05 -0.40
CA ALA A 63 21.57 -17.79 0.50
C ALA A 63 21.56 -19.29 0.21
N GLU A 64 20.39 -19.89 -0.03
CA GLU A 64 20.26 -21.29 -0.44
C GLU A 64 21.03 -21.57 -1.74
N ILE A 65 20.86 -20.75 -2.78
CA ILE A 65 21.56 -20.92 -4.07
C ILE A 65 23.08 -20.86 -3.89
N ASN A 66 23.56 -19.90 -3.10
CA ASN A 66 24.99 -19.76 -2.83
C ASN A 66 25.55 -20.94 -2.03
N ALA A 67 24.76 -21.47 -1.09
CA ALA A 67 25.13 -22.61 -0.24
C ALA A 67 25.01 -23.96 -0.95
N THR A 68 24.42 -24.03 -2.15
CA THR A 68 24.32 -25.28 -2.93
C THR A 68 25.71 -25.86 -3.17
N PRO A 69 26.03 -27.03 -2.58
CA PRO A 69 27.30 -27.72 -2.82
C PRO A 69 27.32 -28.26 -4.25
N ASP A 70 28.53 -28.44 -4.80
CA ASP A 70 28.79 -29.03 -6.12
C ASP A 70 28.23 -28.28 -7.35
N ALA A 71 27.43 -27.22 -7.15
CA ALA A 71 26.96 -26.36 -8.22
C ALA A 71 28.09 -25.44 -8.74
N THR A 72 28.21 -25.38 -10.06
CA THR A 72 29.15 -24.49 -10.75
C THR A 72 28.74 -23.03 -10.61
N ASN A 73 29.69 -22.12 -10.84
CA ASN A 73 29.41 -20.69 -10.84
C ASN A 73 28.36 -20.30 -11.89
N ASP A 74 28.35 -20.96 -13.05
CA ASP A 74 27.39 -20.68 -14.12
C ASP A 74 25.97 -21.11 -13.73
N GLU A 75 25.81 -22.26 -13.09
CA GLU A 75 24.51 -22.72 -12.58
C GLU A 75 23.98 -21.79 -11.49
N LYS A 76 24.84 -21.35 -10.56
CA LYS A 76 24.47 -20.38 -9.52
C LYS A 76 24.08 -19.03 -10.12
N ASN A 77 24.86 -18.53 -11.08
CA ASN A 77 24.56 -17.26 -11.76
C ASN A 77 23.25 -17.31 -12.55
N ALA A 78 22.98 -18.42 -13.25
CA ALA A 78 21.72 -18.62 -13.95
C ALA A 78 20.53 -18.59 -12.97
N ALA A 79 20.63 -19.32 -11.85
CA ALA A 79 19.59 -19.32 -10.82
C ALA A 79 19.39 -17.95 -10.16
N ILE A 80 20.47 -17.23 -9.86
CA ILE A 80 20.43 -15.87 -9.31
C ILE A 80 19.77 -14.91 -10.31
N ASN A 81 20.06 -15.03 -11.61
CA ASN A 81 19.45 -14.20 -12.64
C ASN A 81 17.93 -14.44 -12.73
N THR A 82 17.49 -15.69 -12.73
CA THR A 82 16.05 -16.01 -12.68
C THR A 82 15.41 -15.46 -11.42
N LEU A 83 16.03 -15.67 -10.25
CA LEU A 83 15.53 -15.15 -8.97
C LEU A 83 15.43 -13.60 -8.97
N ASN A 84 16.38 -12.91 -9.60
CA ASN A 84 16.35 -11.45 -9.77
C ASN A 84 15.19 -10.99 -10.65
N GLN A 85 14.93 -11.70 -11.75
CA GLN A 85 13.82 -11.42 -12.66
C GLN A 85 12.47 -11.61 -11.95
N ASP A 86 12.30 -12.72 -11.25
CA ASP A 86 11.07 -13.02 -10.50
C ASP A 86 10.81 -11.97 -9.42
N ARG A 87 11.87 -11.55 -8.69
CA ARG A 87 11.78 -10.48 -7.69
C ARG A 87 11.34 -9.16 -8.33
N GLN A 88 11.92 -8.80 -9.47
CA GLN A 88 11.59 -7.56 -10.18
C GLN A 88 10.13 -7.58 -10.65
N GLN A 89 9.69 -8.68 -11.26
CA GLN A 89 8.29 -8.85 -11.70
C GLN A 89 7.29 -8.77 -10.53
N ALA A 90 7.62 -9.37 -9.38
CA ALA A 90 6.79 -9.29 -8.19
C ALA A 90 6.68 -7.86 -7.64
N ILE A 91 7.80 -7.12 -7.58
CA ILE A 91 7.84 -5.72 -7.15
C ILE A 91 7.04 -4.82 -8.10
N GLU A 92 7.19 -5.01 -9.40
CA GLU A 92 6.45 -4.26 -10.41
C GLU A 92 4.94 -4.52 -10.32
N SER A 93 4.55 -5.78 -10.14
CA SER A 93 3.15 -6.17 -9.97
C SER A 93 2.51 -5.47 -8.76
N ILE A 94 3.22 -5.41 -7.63
CA ILE A 94 2.76 -4.69 -6.42
C ILE A 94 2.63 -3.18 -6.68
N ASN A 95 3.57 -2.61 -7.43
CA ASN A 95 3.55 -1.19 -7.76
C ASN A 95 2.40 -0.82 -8.73
N LYS A 96 2.12 -1.66 -9.73
CA LYS A 96 1.00 -1.46 -10.70
C LYS A 96 -0.37 -1.53 -10.02
N LEU A 97 -0.57 -2.47 -9.09
CA LEU A 97 -1.82 -2.60 -8.31
C LEU A 97 -2.18 -1.34 -7.50
N THR A 98 -1.22 -0.45 -7.26
CA THR A 98 -1.43 0.78 -6.49
C THR A 98 -1.84 1.97 -7.37
N GLN A 99 -1.45 2.00 -8.65
CA GLN A 99 -1.73 3.14 -9.55
C GLN A 99 -3.16 3.16 -10.10
N MET A 100 -3.90 2.05 -10.01
CA MET A 100 -5.31 1.97 -10.46
C MET A 100 -6.32 2.53 -9.46
N ARG A 101 -5.87 2.97 -8.26
CA ARG A 101 -6.75 3.54 -7.20
C ARG A 101 -6.62 5.05 -7.03
N LYS A 102 -5.98 5.73 -7.97
CA LYS A 102 -6.00 7.21 -8.07
C LYS A 102 -7.05 7.61 -9.08
#